data_AF-A0A0S8HPN0-F1
#
_entry.id   AF-A0A0S8HPN0-F1
#
_cell.length_a   1.000
_cell.length_b   1.000
_cell.length_c   1.000
_cell.angle_alpha   90.00
_cell.angle_beta   90.00
_cell.angle_gamma   90.00
#
_symmetry.space_group_name_H-M   'P 1'
#
loop_
_entity.id
_entity.type
_entity.pdbx_description
1 polymer ?
#
loop_
_entity_poly.entity_id
_entity_poly.type
_entity_poly.pdbx_seq_one_letter_code
_entity_poly.pdbx_strand_id
1 'polypeptide(L)'
;MPNIAREFYVTKNGKIISSYNTDKRYILRTQNKVLESKYLSIYDRNGALLKEFGDLMNFGNNEANYSLNVWDFVWDENEFLYLWFRYHNRIEKFSPDGEFIYRATWPVDYDIPIPPNYTDQYLIRRVGIDHKNRVWICMVNKVLHVRDVKAEDMSFAVFNKDGVLLCYVPMPRKDRVQIIGDSVFFINRGDTREDTHCIYEYKIID
;
A
#
# COMPACT_ATOMS: atom_id res chain seq x y z
N MET A 1 18.73 -23.33 -5.70
CA MET A 1 18.41 -21.88 -5.67
C MET A 1 17.00 -21.75 -5.09
N PRO A 2 16.73 -20.84 -4.14
CA PRO A 2 15.37 -20.66 -3.63
C PRO A 2 14.47 -20.16 -4.75
N ASN A 3 13.28 -20.75 -4.88
CA ASN A 3 12.26 -20.29 -5.81
C ASN A 3 11.79 -18.91 -5.36
N ILE A 4 12.10 -17.88 -6.14
CA ILE A 4 11.62 -16.52 -5.88
C ILE A 4 10.20 -16.44 -6.40
N ALA A 5 9.21 -16.38 -5.52
CA ALA A 5 7.85 -16.06 -5.95
C ALA A 5 7.84 -14.64 -6.54
N ARG A 6 7.45 -14.52 -7.80
CA ARG A 6 7.18 -13.24 -8.47
C ARG A 6 5.69 -13.14 -8.70
N GLU A 7 5.14 -12.00 -8.35
CA GLU A 7 3.79 -11.65 -8.78
C GLU A 7 3.90 -11.00 -10.15
N PHE A 8 3.06 -11.43 -11.08
CA PHE A 8 2.99 -10.87 -12.41
C PHE A 8 1.60 -10.27 -12.63
N TYR A 9 1.57 -9.08 -13.20
CA TYR A 9 0.37 -8.40 -13.63
C TYR A 9 0.46 -8.15 -15.13
N VAL A 10 -0.62 -8.41 -15.87
CA VAL A 10 -0.68 -8.13 -17.30
C VAL A 10 -1.60 -6.92 -17.51
N THR A 11 -1.05 -5.84 -18.04
CA THR A 11 -1.80 -4.63 -18.38
C THR A 11 -2.70 -4.87 -19.60
N LYS A 12 -3.68 -4.01 -19.85
CA LYS A 12 -4.60 -4.02 -21.00
C LYS A 12 -3.85 -3.93 -22.33
N ASN A 13 -2.74 -3.18 -22.38
CA ASN A 13 -1.86 -3.15 -23.56
C ASN A 13 -0.94 -4.39 -23.68
N GLY A 14 -0.99 -5.31 -22.71
CA GLY A 14 -0.28 -6.58 -22.70
C GLY A 14 1.17 -6.48 -22.29
N LYS A 15 1.56 -5.44 -21.55
CA LYS A 15 2.84 -5.41 -20.82
C LYS A 15 2.72 -6.28 -19.57
N ILE A 16 3.83 -6.89 -19.18
CA ILE A 16 3.90 -7.72 -17.98
C ILE A 16 4.67 -6.95 -16.92
N ILE A 17 4.06 -6.71 -15.78
CA ILE A 17 4.68 -6.03 -14.65
C ILE A 17 4.96 -7.06 -13.58
N SER A 18 6.22 -7.18 -13.17
CA SER A 18 6.60 -8.08 -12.09
C SER A 18 6.88 -7.31 -10.81
N SER A 19 6.37 -7.87 -9.72
CA SER A 19 6.53 -7.44 -8.35
C SER A 19 7.42 -8.47 -7.63
N TYR A 20 8.45 -8.01 -6.92
CA TYR A 20 9.23 -8.84 -6.01
C TYR A 20 8.60 -8.81 -4.62
N ASN A 21 7.49 -9.52 -4.43
CA ASN A 21 6.71 -9.35 -3.20
C ASN A 21 7.48 -9.82 -1.95
N THR A 22 8.24 -10.93 -1.99
CA THR A 22 8.73 -11.48 -0.72
C THR A 22 10.06 -12.21 -0.67
N ASP A 23 10.62 -12.76 -1.76
CA ASP A 23 11.76 -13.72 -1.62
C ASP A 23 13.15 -13.18 -1.94
N LYS A 24 13.27 -11.99 -2.55
CA LYS A 24 14.58 -11.27 -2.60
C LYS A 24 15.09 -10.91 -1.21
N ARG A 25 14.19 -10.89 -0.23
CA ARG A 25 14.47 -10.88 1.20
C ARG A 25 15.62 -11.83 1.58
N TYR A 26 15.54 -13.11 1.22
CA TYR A 26 16.59 -14.09 1.56
C TYR A 26 17.91 -13.84 0.83
N ILE A 27 17.86 -13.34 -0.40
CA ILE A 27 19.05 -13.14 -1.25
C ILE A 27 19.81 -11.87 -0.87
N LEU A 28 19.12 -10.77 -0.57
CA LEU A 28 19.75 -9.53 -0.11
C LEU A 28 20.38 -9.68 1.28
N ARG A 29 19.74 -10.45 2.17
CA ARG A 29 20.27 -10.77 3.50
C ARG A 29 21.61 -11.53 3.44
N THR A 30 21.82 -12.35 2.42
CA THR A 30 23.00 -13.22 2.30
C THR A 30 24.17 -12.58 1.54
N GLN A 31 23.94 -11.51 0.78
CA GLN A 31 24.97 -10.95 -0.11
C GLN A 31 25.54 -9.59 0.32
N ASN A 32 25.06 -8.95 1.39
CA ASN A 32 25.53 -7.62 1.83
C ASN A 32 25.63 -6.57 0.69
N LYS A 33 24.78 -6.71 -0.34
CA LYS A 33 24.77 -5.79 -1.48
C LYS A 33 23.93 -4.56 -1.15
N VAL A 34 24.43 -3.41 -1.58
CA VAL A 34 23.75 -2.11 -1.52
C VAL A 34 22.36 -2.23 -2.16
N LEU A 35 21.35 -1.60 -1.54
CA LEU A 35 20.00 -1.46 -2.10
C LEU A 35 20.02 -0.53 -3.32
N GLU A 36 20.55 -1.02 -4.44
CA GLU A 36 20.36 -0.39 -5.76
C GLU A 36 19.18 -1.01 -6.52
N SER A 37 18.48 -1.96 -5.89
CA SER A 37 17.39 -2.67 -6.56
C SER A 37 16.11 -1.85 -6.61
N LYS A 38 15.56 -1.69 -7.82
CA LYS A 38 14.18 -1.30 -8.05
C LYS A 38 13.22 -2.42 -7.63
N TYR A 39 12.02 -2.09 -7.16
CA TYR A 39 11.03 -3.10 -6.74
C TYR A 39 10.06 -3.51 -7.84
N LEU A 40 9.95 -2.74 -8.93
CA LEU A 40 9.11 -3.08 -10.08
C LEU A 40 9.93 -3.17 -11.36
N SER A 41 9.48 -4.09 -12.22
CA SER A 41 10.03 -4.28 -13.56
C SER A 41 8.88 -4.43 -14.56
N ILE A 42 8.99 -3.81 -15.73
CA ILE A 42 8.08 -3.96 -16.87
C ILE A 42 8.77 -4.81 -17.93
N TYR A 43 8.05 -5.78 -18.46
CA TYR A 43 8.48 -6.67 -19.54
C TYR A 43 7.50 -6.58 -20.71
N ASP A 44 7.99 -6.88 -21.91
CA ASP A 44 7.13 -7.12 -23.07
C ASP A 44 6.47 -8.51 -23.01
N ARG A 45 5.66 -8.84 -24.03
CA ARG A 45 4.96 -10.14 -24.14
C ARG A 45 5.90 -11.33 -24.33
N ASN A 46 7.13 -11.09 -24.76
CA ASN A 46 8.16 -12.11 -24.94
C ASN A 46 9.02 -12.29 -23.68
N GLY A 47 8.75 -11.52 -22.62
CA GLY A 47 9.53 -11.53 -21.38
C GLY A 47 10.81 -10.70 -21.44
N ALA A 48 11.01 -9.87 -22.47
CA ALA A 48 12.14 -8.95 -22.53
C ALA A 48 11.92 -7.79 -21.55
N LEU A 49 12.94 -7.50 -20.73
CA LEU A 49 12.89 -6.38 -19.77
C LEU A 49 12.86 -5.05 -20.53
N LEU A 50 11.82 -4.25 -20.29
CA LEU A 50 11.67 -2.91 -20.87
C LEU A 50 12.15 -1.82 -19.90
N LYS A 51 11.81 -1.94 -18.61
CA LYS A 51 12.09 -0.90 -17.61
C LYS A 51 12.12 -1.47 -16.19
N GLU A 52 12.91 -0.86 -15.32
CA GLU A 52 12.84 -1.04 -13.87
C GLU A 52 12.59 0.31 -13.18
N PHE A 53 11.75 0.33 -12.15
CA PHE A 53 11.35 1.58 -11.50
C PHE A 53 10.92 1.37 -10.05
N GLY A 54 10.87 2.49 -9.33
CA GLY A 54 10.53 2.53 -7.92
C GLY A 54 11.73 2.37 -6.98
N ASP A 55 11.91 3.34 -6.08
CA ASP A 55 13.04 3.40 -5.16
C ASP A 55 12.72 2.90 -3.74
N LEU A 56 13.52 1.97 -3.26
CA LEU A 56 13.48 1.53 -1.87
C LEU A 56 14.05 2.63 -0.96
N MET A 57 13.48 2.76 0.23
CA MET A 57 14.02 3.66 1.25
C MET A 57 15.27 3.03 1.88
N ASN A 58 16.33 3.82 2.01
CA ASN A 58 17.55 3.40 2.69
C ASN A 58 17.55 3.90 4.15
N PHE A 59 17.42 2.96 5.08
CA PHE A 59 17.44 3.13 6.53
C PHE A 59 18.85 3.03 7.13
N GLY A 60 19.90 2.86 6.32
CA GLY A 60 21.28 2.75 6.79
C GLY A 60 21.62 1.41 7.46
N ASN A 61 20.65 0.49 7.58
CA ASN A 61 20.85 -0.88 8.07
C ASN A 61 20.05 -1.86 7.20
N ASN A 62 20.69 -2.96 6.81
CA ASN A 62 20.12 -4.04 6.00
C ASN A 62 18.85 -4.64 6.60
N GLU A 63 18.76 -4.78 7.92
CA GLU A 63 17.59 -5.37 8.58
C GLU A 63 16.35 -4.48 8.46
N ALA A 64 16.51 -3.16 8.69
CA ALA A 64 15.45 -2.19 8.53
C ALA A 64 15.06 -2.03 7.04
N ASN A 65 16.06 -1.96 6.15
CA ASN A 65 15.84 -1.92 4.70
C ASN A 65 14.99 -3.08 4.19
N TYR A 66 15.20 -4.27 4.73
CA TYR A 66 14.43 -5.45 4.41
C TYR A 66 13.01 -5.39 4.99
N SER A 67 12.90 -5.01 6.27
CA SER A 67 11.67 -5.19 7.04
C SER A 67 10.66 -4.08 6.81
N LEU A 68 11.14 -2.86 6.52
CA LEU A 68 10.33 -1.66 6.41
C LEU A 68 9.93 -1.35 4.97
N ASN A 69 10.71 -1.80 3.97
CA ASN A 69 10.31 -1.68 2.56
C ASN A 69 9.31 -2.75 2.11
N VAL A 70 8.32 -3.08 2.94
CA VAL A 70 7.19 -3.92 2.52
C VAL A 70 6.16 -3.02 1.86
N TRP A 71 5.86 -3.32 0.62
CA TRP A 71 4.96 -2.53 -0.21
C TRP A 71 3.84 -3.39 -0.78
N ASP A 72 2.86 -2.71 -1.31
CA ASP A 72 1.70 -3.28 -1.96
C ASP A 72 1.19 -2.26 -2.99
N PHE A 73 0.31 -2.67 -3.89
CA PHE A 73 -0.10 -1.82 -5.00
C PHE A 73 -1.51 -2.08 -5.49
N VAL A 74 -2.06 -1.09 -6.18
CA VAL A 74 -3.38 -1.15 -6.82
C VAL A 74 -3.35 -0.33 -8.11
N TRP A 75 -4.14 -0.77 -9.08
CA TRP A 75 -4.31 -0.10 -10.36
C TRP A 75 -5.60 0.71 -10.36
N ASP A 76 -5.60 1.87 -11.01
CA ASP A 76 -6.84 2.54 -11.39
C ASP A 76 -7.35 2.06 -12.76
N GLU A 77 -8.53 2.55 -13.15
CA GLU A 77 -9.18 2.16 -14.41
C GLU A 77 -8.36 2.56 -15.66
N ASN A 78 -7.47 3.55 -15.51
CA ASN A 78 -6.58 4.06 -16.55
C ASN A 78 -5.18 3.42 -16.50
N GLU A 79 -5.01 2.36 -15.71
CA GLU A 79 -3.75 1.63 -15.52
C GLU A 79 -2.63 2.45 -14.89
N PHE A 80 -2.93 3.52 -14.16
CA PHE A 80 -1.93 4.10 -13.27
C PHE A 80 -1.73 3.17 -12.08
N LEU A 81 -0.46 2.99 -11.72
CA LEU A 81 -0.06 2.22 -10.57
C LEU A 81 -0.01 3.12 -9.35
N TYR A 82 -0.65 2.70 -8.26
CA TYR A 82 -0.51 3.33 -6.96
C TYR A 82 0.16 2.33 -6.04
N LEU A 83 1.28 2.74 -5.47
CA LEU A 83 2.14 1.92 -4.65
C LEU A 83 2.28 2.56 -3.28
N TRP A 84 2.07 1.77 -2.23
CA TRP A 84 2.27 2.23 -0.86
C TRP A 84 3.15 1.26 -0.09
N PHE A 85 3.77 1.79 0.96
CA PHE A 85 4.62 1.01 1.85
C PHE A 85 3.90 0.82 3.17
N ARG A 86 3.74 -0.42 3.62
CA ARG A 86 2.94 -0.74 4.81
C ARG A 86 3.48 -0.09 6.08
N TYR A 87 4.77 0.23 6.10
CA TYR A 87 5.47 0.83 7.22
C TYR A 87 5.84 2.30 7.01
N HIS A 88 5.48 2.89 5.87
CA HIS A 88 5.75 4.31 5.59
C HIS A 88 4.44 5.07 5.38
N ASN A 89 4.42 6.33 5.79
CA ASN A 89 3.38 7.31 5.51
C ASN A 89 3.51 7.86 4.08
N ARG A 90 3.58 6.95 3.10
CA ARG A 90 3.93 7.27 1.72
C ARG A 90 3.11 6.45 0.73
N ILE A 91 2.59 7.15 -0.27
CA ILE A 91 2.08 6.56 -1.52
C ILE A 91 2.75 7.22 -2.72
N GLU A 92 2.96 6.45 -3.77
CA GLU A 92 3.54 6.88 -5.04
C GLU A 92 2.62 6.47 -6.18
N LYS A 93 2.51 7.33 -7.19
CA LYS A 93 1.77 7.07 -8.41
C LYS A 93 2.71 6.99 -9.60
N PHE A 94 2.52 5.99 -10.44
CA PHE A 94 3.25 5.80 -11.69
C PHE A 94 2.31 5.65 -12.88
N SER A 95 2.77 6.09 -14.05
CA SER A 95 2.09 5.83 -15.32
C SER A 95 2.13 4.33 -15.66
N PRO A 96 1.30 3.89 -16.64
CA PRO A 96 1.37 2.52 -17.16
C PRO A 96 2.74 2.14 -17.76
N ASP A 97 3.55 3.14 -18.12
CA ASP A 97 4.91 2.98 -18.64
C ASP A 97 5.98 3.01 -17.53
N GLY A 98 5.56 3.09 -16.26
CA GLY A 98 6.43 3.17 -15.10
C GLY A 98 7.12 4.52 -14.96
N GLU A 99 6.57 5.60 -15.52
CA GLU A 99 7.04 6.96 -15.22
C GLU A 99 6.47 7.42 -13.89
N PHE A 100 7.32 8.03 -13.06
CA PHE A 100 6.88 8.61 -11.79
C PHE A 100 5.98 9.82 -12.04
N ILE A 101 4.82 9.86 -11.38
CA ILE A 101 3.86 10.97 -11.48
C ILE A 101 3.93 11.84 -10.23
N TYR A 102 3.67 11.26 -9.06
CA TYR A 102 3.77 11.98 -7.79
C TYR A 102 4.06 11.05 -6.62
N ARG A 103 4.47 11.68 -5.51
CA ARG A 103 4.56 11.07 -4.18
C ARG A 103 3.77 11.93 -3.20
N ALA A 104 2.87 11.29 -2.46
CA ALA A 104 2.16 11.93 -1.37
C ALA A 104 2.66 11.34 -0.05
N THR A 105 2.91 12.23 0.91
CA THR A 105 3.27 11.91 2.29
C THR A 105 2.40 12.74 3.22
N TRP A 106 2.11 12.23 4.40
CA TRP A 106 1.30 12.94 5.40
C TRP A 106 2.00 12.89 6.77
N PRO A 107 1.84 13.91 7.61
CA PRO A 107 2.41 13.88 8.95
C PRO A 107 1.83 12.70 9.74
N VAL A 108 2.69 12.08 10.54
CA VAL A 108 2.30 11.14 11.59
C VAL A 108 2.71 11.79 12.90
N ASP A 109 1.79 11.90 13.86
CA ASP A 109 2.02 12.60 15.14
C ASP A 109 2.80 11.74 16.15
N TYR A 110 3.63 10.83 15.65
CA TYR A 110 4.47 9.96 16.45
C TYR A 110 5.81 9.80 15.76
N ASP A 111 6.87 9.89 16.57
CA ASP A 111 8.13 9.29 16.18
C ASP A 111 7.87 7.81 15.94
N ILE A 112 8.37 7.29 14.82
CA ILE A 112 8.46 5.85 14.61
C ILE A 112 9.83 5.47 15.16
N PRO A 113 10.00 5.20 16.47
CA PRO A 113 11.20 4.53 16.90
C PRO A 113 11.19 3.20 16.15
N ILE A 114 12.20 2.99 15.30
CA ILE A 114 12.52 1.72 14.63
C ILE A 114 12.54 0.64 15.73
N PRO A 115 11.44 -0.12 15.97
CA PRO A 115 11.41 -1.04 17.09
C PRO A 115 12.25 -2.25 16.70
N PRO A 116 12.92 -2.92 17.64
CA PRO A 116 13.73 -4.10 17.32
C PRO A 116 12.92 -5.25 16.68
N ASN A 117 11.57 -5.23 16.78
CA ASN A 117 10.67 -6.19 16.16
C ASN A 117 9.69 -5.50 15.18
N TYR A 118 10.14 -5.29 13.94
CA TYR A 118 9.46 -4.53 12.87
C TYR A 118 8.13 -5.10 12.35
N THR A 119 7.81 -6.36 12.65
CA THR A 119 6.76 -7.09 11.91
C THR A 119 5.33 -6.75 12.31
N ASP A 120 5.16 -6.00 13.41
CA ASP A 120 3.88 -5.90 14.10
C ASP A 120 3.32 -4.47 14.11
N GLN A 121 3.75 -3.57 13.22
CA GLN A 121 3.25 -2.18 13.22
C GLN A 121 2.97 -1.68 11.80
N TYR A 122 1.77 -1.90 11.27
CA TYR A 122 1.41 -1.34 9.95
C TYR A 122 0.92 0.11 10.09
N LEU A 123 1.50 1.03 9.32
CA LEU A 123 0.96 2.38 9.17
C LEU A 123 -0.20 2.41 8.18
N ILE A 124 -0.08 1.65 7.10
CA ILE A 124 -1.11 1.54 6.05
C ILE A 124 -1.59 0.10 5.99
N ARG A 125 -2.90 -0.10 6.20
CA ARG A 125 -3.50 -1.45 6.15
C ARG A 125 -4.14 -1.76 4.82
N ARG A 126 -4.66 -0.75 4.13
CA ARG A 126 -5.38 -0.92 2.87
C ARG A 126 -5.38 0.37 2.08
N VAL A 127 -5.30 0.24 0.77
CA VAL A 127 -5.56 1.32 -0.17
C VAL A 127 -6.65 0.88 -1.13
N GLY A 128 -7.49 1.82 -1.53
CA GLY A 128 -8.44 1.64 -2.63
C GLY A 128 -8.57 2.92 -3.45
N ILE A 129 -9.03 2.76 -4.68
CA ILE A 129 -9.23 3.86 -5.63
C ILE A 129 -10.69 3.85 -6.05
N ASP A 130 -11.31 5.02 -6.06
CA ASP A 130 -12.68 5.18 -6.53
C ASP A 130 -12.75 5.64 -8.00
N HIS A 131 -13.95 5.69 -8.58
CA HIS A 131 -14.13 6.04 -10.00
C HIS A 131 -13.71 7.48 -10.37
N LYS A 132 -13.54 8.37 -9.38
CA LYS A 132 -13.01 9.73 -9.57
C LYS A 132 -11.49 9.76 -9.44
N ASN A 133 -10.85 8.60 -9.32
CA ASN A 133 -9.42 8.41 -9.05
C ASN A 133 -8.98 9.06 -7.73
N ARG A 134 -9.87 9.15 -6.74
CA ARG A 134 -9.46 9.51 -5.38
C ARG A 134 -8.87 8.28 -4.71
N VAL A 135 -7.84 8.49 -3.92
CA VAL A 135 -7.12 7.45 -3.21
C VAL A 135 -7.59 7.42 -1.76
N TRP A 136 -8.09 6.27 -1.33
CA TRP A 136 -8.55 6.03 0.03
C TRP A 136 -7.53 5.15 0.76
N ILE A 137 -6.86 5.71 1.76
CA ILE A 137 -5.79 5.03 2.50
C ILE A 137 -6.25 4.78 3.93
N CYS A 138 -6.44 3.51 4.31
CA CYS A 138 -6.70 3.10 5.68
C CYS A 138 -5.40 3.10 6.47
N MET A 139 -5.32 3.96 7.49
CA MET A 139 -4.12 4.18 8.28
C MET A 139 -4.36 3.95 9.77
N VAL A 140 -3.28 3.71 10.51
CA VAL A 140 -3.27 3.69 11.96
C VAL A 140 -2.75 5.02 12.49
N ASN A 141 -3.55 5.68 13.33
CA ASN A 141 -3.31 7.05 13.80
C ASN A 141 -2.26 7.14 14.92
N LYS A 142 -1.80 6.01 15.47
CA LYS A 142 -0.75 5.94 16.50
C LYS A 142 0.01 4.63 16.43
N VAL A 143 1.23 4.59 16.94
CA VAL A 143 2.03 3.35 17.01
C VAL A 143 1.38 2.38 17.98
N LEU A 144 0.92 1.24 17.47
CA LEU A 144 0.40 0.12 18.25
C LEU A 144 0.95 -1.18 17.71
N HIS A 145 1.10 -2.18 18.58
CA HIS A 145 1.21 -3.55 18.10
C HIS A 145 -0.05 -3.90 17.29
N VAL A 146 0.13 -4.60 16.18
CA VAL A 146 -0.92 -4.95 15.21
C VAL A 146 -2.08 -5.70 15.85
N ARG A 147 -1.81 -6.43 16.95
CA ARG A 147 -2.80 -7.14 17.75
C ARG A 147 -3.67 -6.23 18.61
N ASP A 148 -3.19 -5.03 18.91
CA ASP A 148 -3.84 -4.05 19.77
C ASP A 148 -4.56 -2.95 18.99
N VAL A 149 -4.38 -2.88 17.65
CA VAL A 149 -5.04 -1.90 16.79
C VAL A 149 -6.56 -2.12 16.79
N LYS A 150 -7.29 -1.15 17.33
CA LYS A 150 -8.76 -1.09 17.26
C LYS A 150 -9.20 -0.18 16.12
N ALA A 151 -10.48 -0.26 15.77
CA ALA A 151 -11.06 0.58 14.72
C ALA A 151 -10.97 2.08 15.04
N GLU A 152 -11.15 2.45 16.31
CA GLU A 152 -11.01 3.83 16.79
C GLU A 152 -9.58 4.38 16.66
N ASP A 153 -8.59 3.50 16.48
CA ASP A 153 -7.20 3.89 16.22
C ASP A 153 -6.92 4.06 14.71
N MET A 154 -7.93 3.88 13.86
CA MET A 154 -7.79 3.92 12.40
C MET A 154 -8.63 5.02 11.77
N SER A 155 -8.12 5.55 10.66
CA SER A 155 -8.84 6.50 9.81
C SER A 155 -8.56 6.19 8.34
N PHE A 156 -9.39 6.74 7.45
CA PHE A 156 -9.12 6.83 6.03
C PHE A 156 -8.65 8.22 5.70
N ALA A 157 -7.41 8.40 5.23
CA ALA A 157 -7.08 9.60 4.48
C ALA A 157 -7.59 9.45 3.06
N VAL A 158 -8.25 10.49 2.56
CA VAL A 158 -8.70 10.56 1.17
C VAL A 158 -7.89 11.61 0.45
N PHE A 159 -7.24 11.21 -0.64
CA PHE A 159 -6.48 12.10 -1.51
C PHE A 159 -7.19 12.23 -2.86
N ASN A 160 -7.05 13.39 -3.50
CA ASN A 160 -7.45 13.52 -4.90
C ASN A 160 -6.47 12.78 -5.84
N LYS A 161 -6.79 12.76 -7.13
CA LYS A 161 -6.00 12.11 -8.18
C LYS A 161 -4.58 12.64 -8.37
N ASP A 162 -4.28 13.79 -7.77
CA ASP A 162 -3.01 14.52 -7.84
C ASP A 162 -2.20 14.39 -6.52
N GLY A 163 -2.70 13.61 -5.56
CA GLY A 163 -2.02 13.36 -4.28
C GLY A 163 -2.24 14.42 -3.21
N VAL A 164 -3.21 15.32 -3.39
CA VAL A 164 -3.58 16.31 -2.37
C VAL A 164 -4.57 15.68 -1.39
N LEU A 165 -4.25 15.75 -0.09
CA LEU A 165 -5.13 15.30 0.98
C LEU A 165 -6.41 16.15 1.02
N LEU A 166 -7.57 15.50 0.94
CA LEU A 166 -8.89 16.11 0.98
C LEU A 166 -9.46 16.10 2.39
N CYS A 167 -9.50 14.93 3.03
CA CYS A 167 -10.07 14.76 4.36
C CYS A 167 -9.60 13.47 5.04
N TYR A 168 -9.96 13.35 6.32
CA TYR A 168 -9.92 12.10 7.07
C TYR A 168 -11.34 11.63 7.38
N VAL A 169 -11.58 10.33 7.23
CA VAL A 169 -12.84 9.68 7.58
C VAL A 169 -12.57 8.69 8.72
N PRO A 170 -13.24 8.79 9.87
CA PRO A 170 -13.05 7.86 10.97
C PRO A 170 -13.49 6.44 10.55
N MET A 171 -12.75 5.42 10.99
CA MET A 171 -13.10 4.04 10.67
C MET A 171 -14.20 3.52 11.63
N PRO A 172 -15.36 3.07 11.12
CA PRO A 172 -16.36 2.37 11.94
C PRO A 172 -15.82 1.03 12.47
N ARG A 173 -16.44 0.50 13.54
CA ARG A 173 -15.94 -0.67 14.27
C ARG A 173 -15.89 -1.95 13.42
N LYS A 174 -14.69 -2.52 13.26
CA LYS A 174 -14.37 -3.89 12.75
C LYS A 174 -15.06 -4.25 11.42
N ASP A 175 -14.66 -3.59 10.33
CA ASP A 175 -15.36 -3.74 9.06
C ASP A 175 -14.48 -4.19 7.89
N ARG A 176 -15.08 -4.98 6.99
CA ARG A 176 -14.55 -5.12 5.64
C ARG A 176 -14.85 -3.83 4.88
N VAL A 177 -13.86 -3.33 4.16
CA VAL A 177 -13.99 -2.10 3.37
C VAL A 177 -14.12 -2.46 1.91
N GLN A 178 -15.11 -1.88 1.24
CA GLN A 178 -15.29 -1.99 -0.20
C GLN A 178 -15.57 -0.62 -0.79
N ILE A 179 -14.94 -0.30 -1.92
CA ILE A 179 -15.17 0.96 -2.63
C ILE A 179 -16.00 0.63 -3.87
N ILE A 180 -17.12 1.31 -4.06
CA ILE A 180 -18.02 1.14 -5.22
C ILE A 180 -18.53 2.52 -5.62
N GLY A 181 -18.29 2.92 -6.87
CA GLY A 181 -18.69 4.26 -7.32
C GLY A 181 -17.96 5.34 -6.50
N ASP A 182 -18.69 6.34 -5.99
CA ASP A 182 -18.15 7.42 -5.13
C ASP A 182 -18.23 7.09 -3.64
N SER A 183 -18.68 5.88 -3.31
CA SER A 183 -18.98 5.48 -1.95
C SER A 183 -18.00 4.43 -1.44
N VAL A 184 -17.67 4.55 -0.15
CA VAL A 184 -16.96 3.54 0.62
C VAL A 184 -17.92 2.88 1.58
N PHE A 185 -18.02 1.56 1.46
CA PHE A 185 -18.87 0.71 2.26
C PHE A 185 -18.02 -0.01 3.30
N PHE A 186 -18.46 0.08 4.55
CA PHE A 186 -17.93 -0.66 5.67
C PHE A 186 -18.94 -1.71 6.09
N ILE A 187 -18.58 -2.97 5.92
CA ILE A 187 -19.46 -4.12 6.16
C ILE A 187 -19.05 -4.76 7.48
N ASN A 188 -19.90 -4.58 8.48
CA ASN A 188 -19.78 -5.26 9.77
C ASN A 188 -20.40 -6.64 9.66
N ARG A 189 -19.58 -7.68 9.82
CA ARG A 189 -20.06 -9.07 9.78
C ARG A 189 -20.63 -9.56 11.12
N GLY A 190 -20.83 -8.66 12.08
CA GLY A 190 -21.19 -9.00 13.45
C GLY A 190 -19.97 -9.54 14.21
N ASP A 191 -19.81 -9.14 15.46
CA ASP A 191 -19.06 -9.96 16.41
C ASP A 191 -20.03 -11.06 16.88
N THR A 192 -19.53 -12.26 17.21
CA THR A 192 -20.33 -13.49 17.41
C THR A 192 -21.33 -13.44 18.58
N ARG A 193 -21.56 -12.27 19.18
CA ARG A 193 -22.42 -12.03 20.33
C ARG A 193 -23.53 -11.01 20.09
N GLU A 194 -23.46 -10.21 19.02
CA GLU A 194 -24.43 -9.17 18.70
C GLU A 194 -24.74 -9.24 17.18
N ASP A 195 -25.72 -10.06 16.82
CA ASP A 195 -26.08 -10.54 15.46
C ASP A 195 -26.54 -9.46 14.45
N THR A 196 -26.16 -8.20 14.59
CA THR A 196 -26.55 -7.15 13.63
C THR A 196 -25.48 -6.95 12.57
N HIS A 197 -25.75 -7.40 11.36
CA HIS A 197 -25.02 -6.98 10.18
C HIS A 197 -25.34 -5.51 9.88
N CYS A 198 -24.34 -4.65 10.00
CA CYS A 198 -24.45 -3.22 9.68
C CYS A 198 -23.63 -2.90 8.44
N ILE A 199 -24.14 -2.00 7.60
CA ILE A 199 -23.40 -1.42 6.48
C ILE A 199 -23.35 0.08 6.71
N TYR A 200 -22.15 0.64 6.78
CA TYR A 200 -21.95 2.08 6.80
C TYR A 200 -21.49 2.52 5.41
N GLU A 201 -22.15 3.53 4.86
CA GLU A 201 -21.78 4.15 3.60
C GLU A 201 -21.20 5.54 3.88
N TYR A 202 -20.01 5.79 3.34
CA TYR A 202 -19.41 7.12 3.32
C TYR A 202 -19.32 7.58 1.88
N LYS A 203 -19.81 8.79 1.63
CA LYS A 203 -19.79 9.44 0.33
C LYS A 203 -19.26 10.86 0.49
N ILE A 204 -18.34 11.24 -0.39
CA ILE A 204 -17.88 12.63 -0.49
C ILE A 204 -18.90 13.39 -1.33
N ILE A 205 -19.47 14.44 -0.75
CA ILE A 205 -20.43 15.35 -1.39
C ILE A 205 -19.61 16.53 -1.94
N ASP A 206 -19.61 16.67 -3.27
CA ASP A 206 -18.99 17.80 -3.98
C ASP A 206 -20.00 18.93 -4.19
#